data_AF-A0A183FP06-F1
#
_entry.id   AF-A0A183FP06-F1
#
_cell.length_a   1.000
_cell.length_b   1.000
_cell.length_c   1.000
_cell.angle_alpha   90.00
_cell.angle_beta   90.00
_cell.angle_gamma   90.00
#
_symmetry.space_group_name_H-M   'P 1'
#
loop_
_entity.id
_entity.type
_entity.pdbx_description
1 polymer ?
#
loop_
_entity_poly.entity_id
_entity_poly.type
_entity_poly.pdbx_seq_one_letter_code
_entity_poly.pdbx_strand_id
1 'polypeptide(L)'
;MTLHHELLPDFVAAVRIHPEVYEEQQTIETENAWKTIADLFEITVSDAKKQWYELVRIHRNMYLDLPDEAFKVIAPKEDPRWNAATRQTAITLAHFLQNDLKFLFKTEIEL
;
A
#
# COMPACT_ATOMS: atom_id res chain seq x y z
N MET A 1 -3.63 15.64 -9.94
CA MET A 1 -2.53 16.06 -9.04
C MET A 1 -2.07 14.83 -8.29
N THR A 2 -0.77 14.70 -8.01
CA THR A 2 -0.21 13.56 -7.28
C THR A 2 -0.08 13.88 -5.80
N LEU A 3 -0.12 12.87 -4.92
CA LEU A 3 0.06 13.04 -3.49
C LEU A 3 1.39 13.76 -3.18
N HIS A 4 1.36 14.76 -2.32
CA HIS A 4 2.58 15.37 -1.80
C HIS A 4 3.31 14.38 -0.88
N HIS A 5 4.60 14.14 -1.13
CA HIS A 5 5.38 13.11 -0.42
C HIS A 5 5.42 13.27 1.11
N GLU A 6 5.32 14.51 1.61
CA GLU A 6 5.27 14.81 3.05
C GLU A 6 4.01 14.24 3.73
N LEU A 7 2.94 14.03 2.97
CA LEU A 7 1.65 13.51 3.45
C LEU A 7 1.58 11.98 3.41
N LEU A 8 2.65 11.29 3.04
CA LEU A 8 2.65 9.82 2.92
C LEU A 8 2.28 9.11 4.25
N PRO A 9 2.79 9.53 5.42
CA PRO A 9 2.37 8.92 6.69
C PRO A 9 0.88 9.11 6.97
N ASP A 10 0.36 10.31 6.74
CA ASP A 10 -1.06 10.63 6.92
C ASP A 10 -1.93 9.84 5.93
N PHE A 11 -1.45 9.65 4.69
CA PHE A 11 -2.12 8.84 3.68
C PHE A 11 -2.22 7.38 4.12
N VAL A 12 -1.13 6.79 4.64
CA VAL A 12 -1.15 5.42 5.17
C VAL A 12 -2.08 5.31 6.37
N ALA A 13 -2.07 6.30 7.28
CA ALA A 13 -2.97 6.35 8.42
C ALA A 13 -4.45 6.42 7.98
N ALA A 14 -4.76 7.23 6.96
CA ALA A 14 -6.10 7.32 6.37
C ALA A 14 -6.52 6.01 5.70
N VAL A 15 -5.64 5.32 4.98
CA VAL A 15 -5.97 3.98 4.44
C VAL A 15 -6.24 2.98 5.56
N ARG A 16 -5.42 3.00 6.62
CA ARG A 16 -5.51 2.05 7.74
C ARG A 16 -6.83 2.11 8.52
N ILE A 17 -7.52 3.25 8.54
CA ILE A 17 -8.85 3.35 9.18
C ILE A 17 -9.99 2.78 8.32
N HIS A 18 -9.70 2.43 7.06
CA HIS A 18 -10.65 1.87 6.10
C HIS A 18 -10.25 0.42 5.72
N PRO A 19 -10.45 -0.57 6.61
CA PRO A 19 -10.12 -1.97 6.33
C PRO A 19 -10.77 -2.52 5.07
N GLU A 20 -11.94 -2.02 4.67
CA GLU A 20 -12.64 -2.34 3.41
C GLU A 20 -11.80 -2.07 2.14
N VAL A 21 -10.69 -1.34 2.25
CA VAL A 21 -9.74 -1.08 1.16
C VAL A 21 -8.74 -2.22 0.97
N TYR A 22 -8.41 -2.97 2.02
CA TYR A 22 -7.32 -3.95 2.01
C TYR A 22 -7.68 -5.31 2.63
N GLU A 23 -8.87 -5.47 3.19
CA GLU A 23 -9.44 -6.74 3.63
C GLU A 23 -10.45 -7.20 2.57
N GLU A 24 -10.35 -8.46 2.16
CA GLU A 24 -10.95 -9.03 0.95
C GLU A 24 -12.47 -8.84 0.87
N GLN A 25 -12.92 -7.72 0.29
CA GLN A 25 -14.30 -7.43 -0.11
C GLN A 25 -14.32 -6.17 -0.98
N GLN A 26 -14.30 -6.31 -2.32
CA GLN A 26 -14.57 -5.18 -3.20
C GLN A 26 -16.09 -4.90 -3.18
N THR A 27 -16.50 -3.97 -2.33
CA THR A 27 -17.90 -3.56 -2.19
C THR A 27 -18.09 -2.10 -2.62
N ILE A 28 -19.35 -1.65 -2.62
CA ILE A 28 -19.67 -0.23 -2.75
C ILE A 28 -18.99 0.59 -1.63
N GLU A 29 -18.75 -0.02 -0.47
CA GLU A 29 -18.08 0.61 0.68
C GLU A 29 -16.61 0.90 0.37
N THR A 30 -15.91 -0.02 -0.30
CA THR A 30 -14.54 0.21 -0.79
C THR A 30 -14.44 1.42 -1.71
N GLU A 31 -15.37 1.57 -2.66
CA GLU A 31 -15.39 2.74 -3.55
C GLU A 31 -15.70 4.04 -2.83
N ASN A 32 -16.55 4.00 -1.79
CA ASN A 32 -16.82 5.17 -0.96
C ASN A 32 -15.62 5.55 -0.09
N ALA A 33 -14.94 4.57 0.52
CA ALA A 33 -13.71 4.79 1.27
C ALA A 33 -12.62 5.44 0.40
N TRP A 34 -12.45 4.95 -0.83
CA TRP A 34 -11.50 5.54 -1.78
C TRP A 34 -11.83 6.99 -2.14
N LYS A 35 -13.12 7.35 -2.28
CA LYS A 35 -13.52 8.74 -2.49
C LYS A 35 -13.16 9.60 -1.29
N THR A 36 -13.51 9.16 -0.08
CA THR A 36 -13.19 9.87 1.16
C THR A 36 -11.68 10.11 1.32
N ILE A 37 -10.86 9.08 1.07
CA ILE A 37 -9.40 9.21 1.11
C ILE A 37 -8.92 10.19 0.04
N ALA A 38 -9.40 10.06 -1.21
CA ALA A 38 -8.97 10.94 -2.30
C ALA A 38 -9.32 12.41 -2.04
N ASP A 39 -10.52 12.67 -1.52
CA ASP A 39 -11.00 14.01 -1.16
C ASP A 39 -10.15 14.62 -0.04
N LEU A 40 -9.74 13.84 0.97
CA LEU A 40 -8.89 14.29 2.08
C LEU A 40 -7.53 14.84 1.60
N PHE A 41 -6.98 14.26 0.54
CA PHE A 41 -5.68 14.64 0.00
C PHE A 41 -5.77 15.48 -1.29
N GLU A 42 -6.99 15.90 -1.68
CA GLU A 42 -7.26 16.68 -2.89
C GLU A 42 -6.68 16.04 -4.18
N ILE A 43 -6.70 14.71 -4.25
CA ILE A 43 -6.26 13.92 -5.41
C ILE A 43 -7.41 13.15 -6.04
N THR A 44 -7.18 12.53 -7.20
CA THR A 44 -8.20 11.65 -7.78
C THR A 44 -8.19 10.28 -7.10
N VAL A 45 -9.32 9.59 -7.09
CA VAL A 45 -9.40 8.18 -6.64
C VAL A 45 -8.41 7.29 -7.40
N SER A 46 -8.20 7.57 -8.69
CA SER A 46 -7.23 6.85 -9.52
C SER A 46 -5.80 7.03 -8.99
N ASP A 47 -5.44 8.27 -8.62
CA ASP A 47 -4.11 8.59 -8.10
C ASP A 47 -3.91 8.01 -6.69
N ALA A 48 -4.93 8.06 -5.83
CA ALA A 48 -4.91 7.42 -4.51
C ALA A 48 -4.68 5.90 -4.62
N LYS A 49 -5.44 5.22 -5.50
CA LYS A 49 -5.28 3.78 -5.76
C LYS A 49 -3.89 3.44 -6.30
N LYS A 50 -3.35 4.24 -7.23
CA LYS A 50 -1.99 4.05 -7.74
C LYS A 50 -0.95 4.17 -6.63
N GLN A 51 -1.03 5.23 -5.84
CA GLN A 51 -0.11 5.45 -4.72
C GLN A 51 -0.14 4.28 -3.72
N TRP A 52 -1.35 3.81 -3.40
CA TRP A 52 -1.53 2.65 -2.54
C TRP A 52 -0.91 1.38 -3.12
N TYR A 53 -1.14 1.09 -4.40
CA TYR A 53 -0.56 -0.11 -5.02
C TYR A 53 0.97 -0.06 -5.09
N GLU A 54 1.58 1.11 -5.27
CA GLU A 54 3.04 1.24 -5.18
C GLU A 54 3.54 0.94 -3.77
N LEU A 55 2.84 1.41 -2.72
CA LEU A 55 3.18 1.08 -1.33
C LEU A 55 3.04 -0.42 -1.03
N VAL A 56 1.93 -1.03 -1.47
CA VAL A 56 1.73 -2.48 -1.32
C VAL A 56 2.82 -3.27 -2.04
N ARG A 57 3.22 -2.81 -3.23
CA ARG A 57 4.29 -3.44 -4.01
C ARG A 57 5.64 -3.32 -3.32
N ILE A 58 5.96 -2.13 -2.81
CA ILE A 58 7.17 -1.88 -2.02
C ILE A 58 7.16 -2.80 -0.78
N HIS A 59 6.07 -2.85 -0.03
CA HIS A 59 5.92 -3.72 1.14
C HIS A 59 6.18 -5.19 0.80
N ARG A 60 5.58 -5.71 -0.27
CA ARG A 60 5.81 -7.09 -0.71
C ARG A 60 7.28 -7.37 -1.03
N ASN A 61 7.97 -6.40 -1.64
CA ASN A 61 9.39 -6.49 -1.98
C ASN A 61 10.34 -6.31 -0.79
N MET A 62 9.86 -5.81 0.35
CA MET A 62 10.64 -5.80 1.61
C MET A 62 10.80 -7.22 2.20
N TYR A 63 9.90 -8.16 1.86
CA TYR A 63 9.86 -9.50 2.44
C TYR A 63 9.77 -10.60 1.37
N LEU A 64 10.81 -10.71 0.54
CA LEU A 64 10.83 -11.64 -0.60
C LEU A 64 10.71 -13.11 -0.19
N ASP A 65 11.16 -13.46 1.01
CA ASP A 65 11.14 -14.84 1.52
C ASP A 65 9.77 -15.28 2.03
N LEU A 66 8.83 -14.35 2.22
CA LEU A 66 7.47 -14.66 2.63
C LEU A 66 6.58 -14.99 1.41
N PRO A 67 5.66 -15.96 1.52
CA PRO A 67 4.71 -16.27 0.47
C PRO A 67 3.59 -15.22 0.38
N ASP A 68 2.89 -15.13 -0.75
CA ASP A 68 1.86 -14.10 -0.98
C ASP A 68 0.69 -14.20 0.01
N GLU A 69 0.42 -15.41 0.52
CA GLU A 69 -0.60 -15.69 1.53
C GLU A 69 -0.32 -15.02 2.89
N ALA A 70 0.91 -14.56 3.13
CA ALA A 70 1.24 -13.80 4.33
C ALA A 70 0.66 -12.37 4.32
N PHE A 71 0.27 -11.86 3.16
CA PHE A 71 -0.15 -10.47 2.96
C PHE A 71 -1.66 -10.34 2.77
N LYS A 72 -2.25 -9.27 3.31
CA LYS A 72 -3.68 -8.94 3.17
C LYS A 72 -4.05 -8.53 1.74
N VAL A 73 -3.13 -7.83 1.07
CA VAL A 73 -3.33 -7.27 -0.27
C VAL A 73 -2.08 -7.47 -1.11
N ILE A 74 -2.28 -7.81 -2.39
CA ILE A 74 -1.22 -7.95 -3.39
C ILE A 74 -1.48 -6.92 -4.49
N ALA A 75 -0.44 -6.13 -4.80
CA ALA A 75 -0.52 -5.16 -5.88
C ALA A 75 -0.65 -5.86 -7.25
N PRO A 76 -1.30 -5.25 -8.24
CA PRO A 76 -1.28 -5.75 -9.61
C PRO A 76 0.16 -5.96 -10.10
N LYS A 77 0.36 -7.02 -10.90
CA LYS A 77 1.67 -7.37 -11.46
C LYS A 77 2.30 -6.14 -12.14
N GLU A 78 3.52 -5.82 -11.74
CA GLU A 78 4.31 -4.78 -12.40
C GLU A 78 4.85 -5.27 -13.74
N ASP A 79 5.22 -4.31 -14.60
CA ASP A 79 6.02 -4.62 -15.76
C ASP A 79 7.40 -5.14 -15.29
N PRO A 80 7.86 -6.32 -15.75
CA PRO A 80 9.10 -6.95 -15.29
C PRO A 80 10.34 -6.05 -15.38
N ARG A 81 10.33 -5.05 -16.26
CA ARG A 81 11.43 -4.10 -16.42
C ARG A 81 11.68 -3.24 -15.17
N TRP A 82 10.67 -3.05 -14.32
CA TRP A 82 10.78 -2.21 -13.12
C TRP A 82 11.19 -2.97 -11.87
N ASN A 83 11.16 -4.31 -11.89
CA ASN A 83 11.34 -5.13 -10.69
C ASN A 83 12.65 -4.86 -9.94
N ALA A 84 13.76 -4.71 -10.67
CA ALA A 84 15.05 -4.37 -10.05
C ALA A 84 15.02 -3.01 -9.31
N ALA A 85 14.38 -2.00 -9.90
CA ALA A 85 14.24 -0.68 -9.30
C ALA A 85 13.28 -0.70 -8.10
N THR A 86 12.15 -1.38 -8.23
CA THR A 86 11.17 -1.60 -7.14
C THR A 86 11.84 -2.28 -5.95
N ARG A 87 12.62 -3.33 -6.19
CA ARG A 87 13.35 -4.06 -5.14
C ARG A 87 14.37 -3.16 -4.44
N GLN A 88 15.17 -2.41 -5.19
CA GLN A 88 16.17 -1.52 -4.60
C GLN A 88 15.51 -0.41 -3.76
N THR A 89 14.38 0.12 -4.25
CA THR A 89 13.57 1.10 -3.53
C THR A 89 13.03 0.51 -2.23
N ALA A 90 12.48 -0.70 -2.26
CA ALA A 90 11.97 -1.39 -1.09
C ALA A 90 13.05 -1.61 -0.01
N ILE A 91 14.25 -2.06 -0.41
CA ILE A 91 15.39 -2.25 0.52
C ILE A 91 15.77 -0.91 1.17
N THR A 92 15.79 0.16 0.39
CA THR A 92 16.16 1.50 0.88
C THR A 92 15.11 2.05 1.84
N LEU A 93 13.83 1.83 1.55
CA LEU A 93 12.71 2.36 2.32
C LEU A 93 12.28 1.46 3.49
N ALA A 94 12.76 0.21 3.56
CA ALA A 94 12.38 -0.77 4.59
C ALA A 94 12.47 -0.19 6.00
N HIS A 95 13.60 0.40 6.37
CA HIS A 95 13.82 0.96 7.71
C HIS A 95 12.85 2.09 8.08
N PHE A 96 12.24 2.75 7.11
CA PHE A 96 11.31 3.86 7.34
C PHE A 96 9.85 3.40 7.35
N LEU A 97 9.46 2.56 6.39
CA LEU A 97 8.06 2.19 6.16
C LEU A 97 7.64 0.87 6.83
N GLN A 98 8.61 0.07 7.30
CA GLN A 98 8.33 -1.27 7.81
C GLN A 98 7.32 -1.27 8.95
N ASN A 99 7.42 -0.35 9.91
CA ASN A 99 6.47 -0.29 11.01
C ASN A 99 5.09 0.21 10.57
N ASP A 100 5.03 1.17 9.66
CA ASP A 100 3.78 1.75 9.18
C ASP A 100 2.98 0.78 8.31
N LEU A 101 3.65 -0.16 7.64
CA LEU A 101 3.03 -1.12 6.73
C LEU A 101 2.83 -2.52 7.34
N LYS A 102 3.31 -2.78 8.57
CA LYS A 102 3.15 -4.08 9.27
C LYS A 102 1.70 -4.57 9.37
N PHE A 103 0.72 -3.66 9.41
CA PHE A 103 -0.71 -4.03 9.47
C PHE A 103 -1.21 -4.77 8.21
N LEU A 104 -0.42 -4.78 7.14
CA LEU A 104 -0.71 -5.50 5.90
C LEU A 104 -0.37 -6.99 5.95
N PHE A 105 0.16 -7.50 7.06
CA PHE A 105 0.27 -8.94 7.26
C PHE A 105 -1.06 -9.54 7.74
N LYS A 106 -1.39 -10.76 7.27
CA LYS A 106 -2.59 -11.51 7.71
C LYS A 106 -2.46 -12.06 9.13
N THR A 107 -1.23 -12.24 9.60
CA THR A 107 -0.89 -12.73 10.96
C THR A 107 0.17 -11.81 11.54
N GLU A 108 0.22 -11.63 12.86
CA GLU A 108 1.36 -10.95 13.48
C GLU A 108 2.64 -11.74 13.18
N ILE A 109 3.47 -11.20 12.29
CA ILE A 109 4.80 -11.75 12.01
C ILE A 109 5.74 -11.10 13.02
N GLU A 110 6.23 -11.90 13.96
CA GLU A 110 7.41 -11.53 14.75
C GLU A 110 8.61 -11.49 13.79
N LEU A 111 8.96 -10.28 13.35
CA LEU A 111 10.11 -9.98 12.50
C LEU A 111 11.34 -9.67 13.35
#